data_AF-A0A533VBD5-F1
#
_entry.id   AF-A0A533VBD5-F1
#
_cell.length_a   1.000
_cell.length_b   1.000
_cell.length_c   1.000
_cell.angle_alpha   90.00
_cell.angle_beta   90.00
_cell.angle_gamma   90.00
#
_symmetry.space_group_name_H-M   'P 1'
#
loop_
_entity.id
_entity.type
_entity.pdbx_description
1 polymer ?
#
loop_
_entity_poly.entity_id
_entity_poly.type
_entity_poly.pdbx_seq_one_letter_code
_entity_poly.pdbx_strand_id
1 'polypeptide(L)'
;MKNKEYRAIERNVFVKETFSLIMKISLNNTDWFRRRWLDFRNGHTIYLVFAMTFANFITIQYKLLIDKIPYFSGIFDSILIFALLFILIYVPLSIFLGYWHRKTQWKVEQDALFRENKVGAIMWMYVIDLIEGNVSEEDKKIMKEALMRITRGETRLYGAGKISDTEGK
;
A
#
# COMPACT_ATOMS: atom_id res chain seq x y z
N MET A 1 -7.60 -27.55 56.91
CA MET A 1 -7.09 -26.37 56.18
C MET A 1 -6.63 -26.70 54.76
N LYS A 2 -5.74 -27.68 54.55
CA LYS A 2 -5.22 -28.09 53.21
C LYS A 2 -6.25 -28.20 52.07
N ASN A 3 -7.40 -28.82 52.30
CA ASN A 3 -8.41 -29.07 51.25
C ASN A 3 -9.01 -27.76 50.65
N LYS A 4 -9.08 -26.68 51.44
CA LYS A 4 -9.62 -25.40 50.96
C LYS A 4 -8.63 -24.64 50.07
N GLU A 5 -7.33 -24.78 50.35
CA GLU A 5 -6.25 -24.21 49.54
C GLU A 5 -6.09 -24.91 48.19
N TYR A 6 -6.11 -26.25 48.16
CA TYR A 6 -6.06 -27.00 46.89
C TYR A 6 -7.21 -26.62 45.96
N ARG A 7 -8.43 -26.52 46.50
CA ARG A 7 -9.62 -26.06 45.76
C ARG A 7 -9.54 -24.59 45.31
N ALA A 8 -8.73 -23.76 45.96
CA ALA A 8 -8.51 -22.38 45.53
C ALA A 8 -7.47 -22.33 44.39
N ILE A 9 -6.43 -23.17 44.46
CA ILE A 9 -5.39 -23.29 43.43
C ILE A 9 -6.00 -23.81 42.12
N GLU A 10 -6.77 -24.90 42.16
CA GLU A 10 -7.43 -25.46 40.97
C GLU A 10 -8.38 -24.46 40.31
N ARG A 11 -9.13 -23.70 41.11
CA ARG A 11 -10.04 -22.67 40.61
C ARG A 11 -9.28 -21.52 39.94
N ASN A 12 -8.15 -21.09 40.52
CA ASN A 12 -7.32 -20.05 39.94
C ASN A 12 -6.65 -20.50 38.63
N VAL A 13 -6.22 -21.76 38.54
CA VAL A 13 -5.66 -22.34 37.31
C VAL A 13 -6.74 -22.41 36.22
N PHE A 14 -7.93 -22.91 36.56
CA PHE A 14 -9.05 -23.01 35.63
C PHE A 14 -9.53 -21.62 35.14
N VAL A 15 -9.63 -20.64 36.03
CA VAL A 15 -10.00 -19.26 35.66
C VAL A 15 -8.93 -18.63 34.75
N LYS A 16 -7.65 -18.93 34.97
CA LYS A 16 -6.55 -18.42 34.14
C LYS A 16 -6.54 -19.05 32.75
N GLU A 17 -6.78 -20.36 32.65
CA GLU A 17 -6.89 -21.06 31.36
C GLU A 17 -8.12 -20.62 30.56
N THR A 18 -9.28 -20.50 31.21
CA THR A 18 -10.50 -20.02 30.57
C THR A 18 -10.36 -18.58 30.09
N PHE A 19 -9.75 -17.70 30.89
CA PHE A 19 -9.46 -16.33 30.49
C PHE A 19 -8.46 -16.25 29.32
N SER A 20 -7.42 -17.09 29.33
CA SER A 20 -6.45 -17.21 28.22
C SER A 20 -7.11 -17.70 26.92
N LEU A 21 -8.01 -18.67 27.01
CA LEU A 21 -8.79 -19.17 25.87
C LEU A 21 -9.74 -18.10 25.33
N ILE A 22 -10.48 -17.41 26.20
CA ILE A 22 -11.39 -16.31 25.81
C ILE A 22 -10.60 -15.18 25.14
N MET A 23 -9.42 -14.82 25.67
CA MET A 23 -8.52 -13.85 25.06
C MET A 23 -8.01 -14.30 23.69
N LYS A 24 -7.57 -15.55 23.53
CA LYS A 24 -7.14 -16.12 22.23
C LYS A 24 -8.27 -16.12 21.19
N ILE A 25 -9.50 -16.42 21.60
CA ILE A 25 -10.67 -16.42 20.71
C ILE A 25 -11.06 -14.99 20.30
N SER A 26 -10.98 -14.03 21.23
CA SER A 26 -11.30 -12.61 20.97
C SER A 26 -10.34 -11.95 19.99
N LEU A 27 -9.04 -12.30 20.04
CA LEU A 27 -8.03 -11.69 19.16
C LEU A 27 -8.04 -12.25 17.72
N ASN A 28 -8.54 -13.47 17.49
CA ASN A 28 -8.44 -14.11 16.17
C ASN A 28 -9.59 -13.82 15.20
N ASN A 29 -10.73 -13.27 15.65
CA ASN A 29 -11.92 -13.13 14.81
C ASN A 29 -12.14 -11.74 14.20
N THR A 30 -11.37 -10.73 14.64
CA THR A 30 -11.42 -9.36 14.07
C THR A 30 -10.62 -9.24 12.77
N ASP A 31 -9.75 -10.20 12.49
CA ASP A 31 -8.88 -10.21 11.31
C ASP A 31 -9.59 -10.71 10.06
N TRP A 32 -10.51 -11.68 10.18
CA TRP A 32 -11.18 -12.26 9.02
C TRP A 32 -12.04 -11.23 8.28
N PHE A 33 -12.88 -10.48 9.00
CA PHE A 33 -13.73 -9.45 8.40
C PHE A 33 -12.90 -8.33 7.79
N ARG A 34 -11.84 -7.87 8.48
CA ARG A 34 -10.93 -6.85 7.97
C ARG A 34 -10.22 -7.29 6.69
N ARG A 35 -9.76 -8.54 6.64
CA ARG A 35 -9.13 -9.13 5.45
C ARG A 35 -10.13 -9.25 4.31
N ARG A 36 -11.35 -9.75 4.55
CA ARG A 36 -12.40 -9.83 3.52
C ARG A 36 -12.85 -8.46 3.03
N TRP A 37 -12.91 -7.46 3.91
CA TRP A 37 -13.19 -6.08 3.53
C TRP A 37 -12.08 -5.49 2.67
N LEU A 38 -10.81 -5.74 3.01
CA LEU A 38 -9.67 -5.34 2.20
C LEU A 38 -9.69 -6.04 0.83
N ASP A 39 -9.92 -7.35 0.80
CA ASP A 39 -10.04 -8.12 -0.44
C ASP A 39 -11.18 -7.61 -1.31
N PHE A 40 -12.34 -7.32 -0.71
CA PHE A 40 -13.48 -6.72 -1.40
C PHE A 40 -13.12 -5.36 -1.99
N ARG A 41 -12.52 -4.45 -1.21
CA ARG A 41 -12.12 -3.13 -1.69
C ARG A 41 -11.09 -3.21 -2.80
N ASN A 42 -10.12 -4.10 -2.67
CA ASN A 42 -9.10 -4.32 -3.69
C ASN A 42 -9.73 -4.91 -4.96
N GLY A 43 -10.57 -5.93 -4.84
CA GLY A 43 -11.26 -6.53 -5.97
C GLY A 43 -12.19 -5.55 -6.68
N HIS A 44 -12.95 -4.76 -5.91
CA HIS A 44 -13.80 -3.71 -6.43
C HIS A 44 -12.99 -2.62 -7.14
N THR A 45 -11.96 -2.07 -6.51
CA THR A 45 -11.19 -0.95 -7.06
C THR A 45 -10.33 -1.34 -8.25
N ILE A 46 -9.68 -2.51 -8.21
CA ILE A 46 -8.73 -2.93 -9.24
C ILE A 46 -9.46 -3.51 -10.46
N TYR A 47 -10.51 -4.32 -10.27
CA TYR A 47 -11.14 -5.06 -11.37
C TYR A 47 -12.53 -4.56 -11.73
N LEU A 48 -13.42 -4.38 -10.74
CA LEU A 48 -14.80 -4.01 -11.02
C LEU A 48 -14.93 -2.56 -11.49
N VAL A 49 -14.27 -1.62 -10.80
CA VAL A 49 -14.24 -0.20 -11.18
C VAL A 49 -13.55 -0.05 -12.52
N PHE A 50 -12.45 -0.78 -12.77
CA PHE A 50 -11.82 -0.82 -14.08
C PHE A 50 -12.84 -1.18 -15.17
N ALA A 51 -13.48 -2.35 -15.09
CA ALA A 51 -14.49 -2.77 -16.07
C ALA A 51 -15.67 -1.79 -16.18
N MET A 52 -16.16 -1.27 -15.05
CA MET A 52 -17.26 -0.31 -15.00
C MET A 52 -16.89 1.02 -15.68
N THR A 53 -15.67 1.52 -15.48
CA THR A 53 -15.20 2.74 -16.14
C THR A 53 -15.12 2.57 -17.65
N PHE A 54 -14.65 1.42 -18.14
CA PHE A 54 -14.69 1.10 -19.58
C PHE A 54 -16.11 1.04 -20.12
N ALA A 55 -17.00 0.31 -19.45
CA ALA A 55 -18.39 0.20 -19.86
C ALA A 55 -19.09 1.57 -19.90
N ASN A 56 -18.89 2.39 -18.87
CA ASN A 56 -19.43 3.75 -18.78
C ASN A 56 -18.85 4.66 -19.86
N PHE A 57 -17.53 4.62 -20.08
CA PHE A 57 -16.88 5.41 -21.13
C PHE A 57 -17.43 5.04 -22.50
N ILE A 58 -17.47 3.75 -22.84
CA ILE A 58 -18.04 3.26 -24.11
C ILE A 58 -19.48 3.74 -24.27
N THR A 59 -20.30 3.60 -23.22
CA THR A 59 -21.72 3.98 -23.27
C THR A 59 -21.90 5.48 -23.47
N ILE A 60 -21.18 6.32 -22.71
CA ILE A 60 -21.26 7.78 -22.81
C ILE A 60 -20.75 8.25 -24.17
N GLN A 61 -19.60 7.76 -24.61
CA GLN A 61 -19.04 8.14 -25.91
C GLN A 61 -19.96 7.73 -27.06
N TYR A 62 -20.53 6.52 -27.00
CA TYR A 62 -21.48 6.06 -28.00
C TYR A 62 -22.72 6.96 -28.06
N LYS A 63 -23.37 7.21 -26.92
CA LYS A 63 -24.61 8.00 -26.86
C LYS A 63 -24.43 9.48 -27.17
N LEU A 64 -23.28 10.07 -26.87
CA LEU A 64 -23.06 11.50 -27.05
C LEU A 64 -22.37 11.85 -28.37
N LEU A 65 -21.46 11.02 -28.87
CA LEU A 65 -20.71 11.29 -30.10
C LEU A 65 -21.30 10.54 -31.29
N ILE A 66 -21.44 9.22 -31.17
CA ILE A 66 -21.74 8.37 -32.33
C ILE A 66 -23.21 8.49 -32.73
N ASP A 67 -24.11 8.33 -31.76
CA ASP A 67 -25.58 8.37 -31.99
C ASP A 67 -26.06 9.74 -32.52
N LYS A 68 -25.27 10.80 -32.30
CA LYS A 68 -25.62 12.18 -32.67
C LYS A 68 -24.95 12.68 -33.94
N ILE A 69 -23.97 11.96 -34.50
CA ILE A 69 -23.24 12.38 -35.70
C ILE A 69 -23.75 11.58 -36.91
N PRO A 70 -24.45 12.21 -37.87
CA PRO A 70 -25.02 11.52 -39.03
C PRO A 70 -23.99 10.82 -39.92
N TYR A 71 -22.73 11.24 -39.88
CA TYR A 71 -21.66 10.64 -40.69
C TYR A 71 -21.28 9.21 -40.26
N PHE A 72 -21.65 8.79 -39.05
CA PHE A 72 -21.36 7.45 -38.53
C PHE A 72 -22.53 6.46 -38.68
N SER A 73 -23.67 6.91 -39.23
CA SER A 73 -24.81 6.03 -39.50
C SER A 73 -24.43 4.99 -40.55
N GLY A 74 -24.46 3.72 -40.18
CA GLY A 74 -24.17 2.56 -41.04
C GLY A 74 -23.03 1.64 -40.55
N ILE A 75 -22.03 2.17 -39.83
CA ILE A 75 -20.91 1.35 -39.29
C ILE A 75 -21.08 1.10 -37.78
N PHE A 76 -21.60 2.10 -37.06
CA PHE A 76 -21.69 2.08 -35.61
C PHE A 76 -23.14 2.10 -35.12
N ASP A 77 -24.08 1.51 -35.86
CA ASP A 77 -25.50 1.49 -35.49
C ASP A 77 -25.78 0.60 -34.26
N SER A 78 -24.78 -0.18 -33.82
CA SER A 78 -24.83 -1.00 -32.62
C SER A 78 -23.73 -0.63 -31.65
N ILE A 79 -24.13 -0.36 -30.41
CA ILE A 79 -23.22 -0.15 -29.27
C ILE A 79 -22.23 -1.31 -29.08
N LEU A 80 -22.63 -2.55 -29.42
CA LEU A 80 -21.76 -3.71 -29.33
C LEU A 80 -20.64 -3.67 -30.38
N ILE A 81 -20.95 -3.25 -31.61
CA ILE A 81 -19.95 -3.12 -32.68
C ILE A 81 -18.94 -2.03 -32.30
N PHE A 82 -19.44 -0.88 -31.81
CA PHE A 82 -18.58 0.18 -31.31
C PHE A 82 -17.70 -0.28 -30.15
N ALA A 83 -18.26 -0.98 -29.16
CA ALA A 83 -17.53 -1.49 -28.01
C ALA A 83 -16.38 -2.44 -28.42
N LEU A 84 -16.65 -3.37 -29.33
CA LEU A 84 -15.65 -4.32 -29.83
C LEU A 84 -14.52 -3.62 -30.58
N LEU A 85 -14.85 -2.71 -31.50
CA LEU A 85 -13.84 -1.93 -32.23
C LEU A 85 -13.03 -1.03 -31.31
N PHE A 86 -13.68 -0.39 -30.33
CA PHE A 86 -13.02 0.41 -29.32
C PHE A 86 -12.02 -0.42 -28.53
N ILE A 87 -12.41 -1.58 -28.00
CA ILE A 87 -11.52 -2.46 -27.23
C ILE A 87 -10.34 -2.93 -28.10
N LEU A 88 -10.61 -3.31 -29.35
CA LEU A 88 -9.60 -3.81 -30.29
C LEU A 88 -8.51 -2.76 -30.60
N ILE A 89 -8.86 -1.47 -30.61
CA ILE A 89 -7.89 -0.39 -30.85
C ILE A 89 -7.28 0.13 -29.54
N TYR A 90 -8.11 0.34 -28.52
CA TYR A 90 -7.71 0.93 -27.26
C TYR A 90 -6.72 0.03 -26.49
N VAL A 91 -6.97 -1.28 -26.44
CA VAL A 91 -6.10 -2.20 -25.69
C VAL A 91 -4.67 -2.22 -26.26
N PRO A 92 -4.44 -2.44 -27.57
CA PRO A 92 -3.10 -2.34 -28.14
C PRO A 92 -2.44 -0.98 -27.95
N LEU A 93 -3.20 0.12 -28.14
CA LEU A 93 -2.68 1.47 -27.96
C LEU A 93 -2.24 1.73 -26.51
N SER A 94 -3.06 1.31 -25.53
CA SER A 94 -2.72 1.43 -24.10
C SER A 94 -1.49 0.59 -23.74
N ILE A 95 -1.35 -0.62 -24.30
CA ILE A 95 -0.13 -1.45 -24.13
C ILE A 95 1.09 -0.73 -24.69
N PHE A 96 0.98 -0.14 -25.88
CA PHE A 96 2.07 0.60 -26.51
C PHE A 96 2.49 1.81 -25.68
N LEU A 97 1.54 2.65 -25.27
CA LEU A 97 1.80 3.82 -24.43
C LEU A 97 2.39 3.42 -23.07
N GLY A 98 1.86 2.36 -22.45
CA GLY A 98 2.39 1.82 -21.20
C GLY A 98 3.82 1.30 -21.35
N TYR A 99 4.14 0.61 -22.45
CA TYR A 99 5.50 0.17 -22.75
C TYR A 99 6.46 1.36 -22.93
N TRP A 100 6.05 2.37 -23.71
CA TRP A 100 6.82 3.59 -23.93
C TRP A 100 7.08 4.33 -22.61
N HIS A 101 6.04 4.51 -21.79
CA HIS A 101 6.16 5.13 -20.46
C HIS A 101 7.12 4.35 -19.56
N ARG A 102 6.99 3.01 -19.49
CA ARG A 102 7.92 2.15 -18.72
C ARG A 102 9.37 2.31 -19.16
N LYS A 103 9.62 2.50 -20.45
CA LYS A 103 10.98 2.64 -21.00
C LYS A 103 11.57 4.04 -20.82
N THR A 104 10.74 5.08 -20.76
CA THR A 104 11.19 6.48 -20.80
C THR A 104 11.02 7.21 -19.47
N GLN A 105 9.82 7.17 -18.88
CA GLN A 105 9.46 8.00 -17.72
C GLN A 105 9.68 7.28 -16.40
N TRP A 106 9.45 5.96 -16.35
CA TRP A 106 9.53 5.20 -15.09
C TRP A 106 10.87 5.37 -14.35
N LYS A 107 11.99 5.44 -15.08
CA LYS A 107 13.31 5.66 -14.46
C LYS A 107 13.39 7.02 -13.76
N VAL A 108 12.84 8.07 -14.39
CA VAL A 108 12.86 9.44 -13.85
C VAL A 108 11.97 9.52 -12.61
N GLU A 109 10.79 8.91 -12.65
CA GLU A 109 9.88 8.88 -11.50
C GLU A 109 10.45 8.11 -10.31
N GLN A 110 11.04 6.93 -10.55
CA GLN A 110 11.67 6.16 -9.48
C GLN A 110 12.87 6.89 -8.86
N ASP A 111 13.66 7.56 -9.69
CA ASP A 111 14.77 8.38 -9.22
C ASP A 111 14.28 9.58 -8.38
N ALA A 112 13.21 10.26 -8.81
CA ALA A 112 12.58 11.32 -8.04
C ALA A 112 12.05 10.82 -6.68
N LEU A 113 11.29 9.71 -6.67
CA LEU A 113 10.76 9.10 -5.45
C LEU A 113 11.87 8.63 -4.50
N PHE A 114 12.97 8.12 -5.04
CA PHE A 114 14.13 7.72 -4.24
C PHE A 114 14.79 8.94 -3.59
N ARG A 115 15.01 10.02 -4.33
CA ARG A 115 15.55 11.29 -3.79
C ARG A 115 14.62 11.91 -2.74
N GLU A 116 13.32 11.75 -2.89
CA GLU A 116 12.33 12.22 -1.92
C GLU A 116 12.28 11.35 -0.65
N ASN A 117 12.73 10.09 -0.71
CA ASN A 117 12.74 9.18 0.43
C ASN A 117 13.89 9.47 1.40
N LYS A 118 13.79 10.61 2.10
CA LYS A 118 14.75 11.06 3.12
C LYS A 118 14.93 10.04 4.25
N VAL A 119 13.86 9.37 4.67
CA VAL A 119 13.91 8.33 5.71
C VAL A 119 14.80 7.18 5.26
N GLY A 120 14.57 6.67 4.06
CA GLY A 120 15.35 5.58 3.46
C GLY A 120 16.83 5.93 3.38
N ALA A 121 17.15 7.14 2.90
CA ALA A 121 18.52 7.62 2.81
C ALA A 121 19.22 7.63 4.18
N ILE A 122 18.59 8.22 5.21
CA ILE A 122 19.13 8.26 6.58
C ILE A 122 19.33 6.84 7.15
N MET A 123 18.39 5.93 6.91
CA MET A 123 18.53 4.53 7.35
C MET A 123 19.74 3.87 6.71
N TRP A 124 19.93 4.04 5.39
CA TRP A 124 21.07 3.44 4.69
C TRP A 124 22.41 4.05 5.12
N MET A 125 22.48 5.36 5.33
CA MET A 125 23.68 6.01 5.87
C MET A 125 24.04 5.44 7.25
N TYR A 126 23.06 5.37 8.15
CA TYR A 126 23.27 4.81 9.49
C TYR A 126 23.73 3.34 9.46
N VAL A 127 23.24 2.53 8.50
CA VAL A 127 23.73 1.16 8.30
C VAL A 127 25.19 1.13 7.84
N ILE A 128 25.60 2.05 6.95
CA ILE A 128 27.01 2.17 6.52
C ILE A 128 27.88 2.56 7.72
N ASP A 129 27.50 3.59 8.47
CA ASP A 129 28.26 4.03 9.65
C ASP A 129 28.39 2.91 10.70
N LEU A 130 27.34 2.08 10.86
CA LEU A 130 27.37 0.92 11.75
C LEU A 130 28.41 -0.11 11.31
N ILE A 131 28.51 -0.38 10.01
CA ILE A 131 29.47 -1.32 9.44
C ILE A 131 30.91 -0.78 9.58
N GLU A 132 31.09 0.52 9.41
CA GLU A 132 32.38 1.20 9.59
C GLU A 132 32.81 1.33 11.06
N GLY A 133 31.89 1.07 12.00
CA GLY A 133 32.15 1.21 13.43
C GLY A 133 32.12 2.66 13.93
N ASN A 134 31.58 3.59 13.13
CA ASN A 134 31.52 5.03 13.41
C ASN A 134 30.31 5.43 14.29
N VAL A 135 29.55 4.45 14.80
CA VAL A 135 28.29 4.69 15.53
C VAL A 135 28.43 4.38 17.02
N SER A 136 28.22 5.40 17.84
CA SER A 136 28.19 5.27 19.31
C SER A 136 26.87 4.66 19.82
N GLU A 137 26.85 4.16 21.06
CA GLU A 137 25.60 3.64 21.68
C GLU A 137 24.50 4.72 21.79
N GLU A 138 24.87 5.99 21.96
CA GLU A 138 23.91 7.10 21.97
C GLU A 138 23.31 7.31 20.57
N ASP A 139 24.14 7.25 19.54
CA ASP A 139 23.68 7.34 18.14
C ASP A 139 22.69 6.20 17.82
N LYS A 140 22.92 4.98 18.32
CA LYS A 140 21.98 3.86 18.19
C LYS A 140 20.64 4.13 18.86
N LYS A 141 20.67 4.72 20.05
CA LYS A 141 19.46 5.05 20.83
C LYS A 141 18.62 6.11 20.13
N ILE A 142 19.24 7.19 19.65
CA ILE A 142 18.55 8.25 18.92
C ILE A 142 17.91 7.68 17.63
N MET A 143 18.56 6.71 16.95
CA MET A 143 18.06 6.18 15.68
C MET A 143 16.88 5.26 15.92
N LYS A 144 16.98 4.44 16.97
CA LYS A 144 15.85 3.64 17.46
C LYS A 144 14.67 4.51 17.85
N GLU A 145 14.89 5.65 18.51
CA GLU A 145 13.84 6.59 18.87
C GLU A 145 13.19 7.24 17.62
N ALA A 146 14.00 7.69 16.66
CA ALA A 146 13.51 8.24 15.39
C ALA A 146 12.62 7.22 14.64
N LEU A 147 13.05 5.96 14.54
CA LEU A 147 12.26 4.88 13.93
C LEU A 147 10.96 4.59 14.72
N MET A 148 11.02 4.63 16.05
CA MET A 148 9.84 4.49 16.90
C MET A 148 8.83 5.63 16.70
N ARG A 149 9.29 6.85 16.41
CA ARG A 149 8.39 7.98 16.09
C ARG A 149 7.72 7.79 14.73
N ILE A 150 8.44 7.31 13.72
CA ILE A 150 7.87 7.01 12.40
C ILE A 150 6.82 5.89 12.49
N THR A 151 7.10 4.81 13.22
CA THR A 151 6.12 3.73 13.42
C THR A 151 4.88 4.17 14.20
N ARG A 152 4.98 5.29 14.93
CA ARG A 152 3.86 5.96 15.62
C ARG A 152 3.22 7.10 14.81
N GLY A 153 3.72 7.42 13.61
CA GLY A 153 3.18 8.44 12.72
C GLY A 153 3.73 9.86 12.91
N GLU A 154 4.80 10.06 13.68
CA GLU A 154 5.44 11.38 13.90
C GLU A 154 6.66 11.59 12.97
N THR A 155 6.55 12.51 12.02
CA THR A 155 7.54 12.70 10.93
C THR A 155 8.62 13.74 11.28
N ARG A 156 9.49 13.47 12.27
CA ARG A 156 10.74 14.24 12.50
C ARG A 156 11.92 13.28 12.62
N LEU A 157 12.88 13.38 11.69
CA LEU A 157 13.94 12.39 11.48
C LEU A 157 15.27 12.79 12.11
N TYR A 158 16.11 11.76 12.28
CA TYR A 158 17.39 11.71 12.95
C TYR A 158 18.43 12.72 12.43
N GLY A 159 19.12 13.41 13.35
CA GLY A 159 20.52 13.82 13.19
C GLY A 159 20.89 14.83 12.09
N ALA A 160 19.96 15.61 11.54
CA ALA A 160 20.23 16.56 10.44
C ALA A 160 21.45 17.49 10.65
N GLY A 161 21.85 17.77 11.91
CA GLY A 161 23.04 18.56 12.22
C GLY A 161 24.38 17.84 12.02
N LYS A 162 24.46 16.50 12.06
CA LYS A 162 25.74 15.78 11.84
C LYS A 162 26.08 15.63 10.35
N ILE A 163 25.06 15.62 9.48
CA ILE A 163 25.21 15.47 8.03
C ILE A 163 25.59 16.80 7.37
N SER A 164 25.14 17.95 7.91
CA SER A 164 25.55 19.27 7.39
C SER A 164 27.00 19.63 7.71
N ASP A 165 27.55 19.10 8.79
CA ASP A 165 28.86 19.53 9.32
C ASP A 165 30.04 18.78 8.67
N THR A 166 29.76 17.75 7.87
CA THR A 166 30.78 16.95 7.17
C THR A 166 31.05 17.41 5.73
N GLU A 167 30.29 18.37 5.19
CA GLU A 167 30.53 19.00 3.87
C GLU A 167 31.35 20.31 3.94
N GLY A 168 31.98 20.60 5.09
CA GLY A 168 32.60 21.90 5.38
C GLY A 168 34.03 21.87 5.91
N LYS A 169 34.87 20.90 5.52
CA LYS A 169 36.33 20.92 5.74
C LYS A 169 37.10 20.32 4.57
#